data_AF-A0A139WRW9-F1
#
_entry.id   AF-A0A139WRW9-F1
#
_cell.length_a   1.000
_cell.length_b   1.000
_cell.length_c   1.000
_cell.angle_alpha   90.00
_cell.angle_beta   90.00
_cell.angle_gamma   90.00
#
_symmetry.space_group_name_H-M   'P 1'
#
loop_
_entity.id
_entity.type
_entity.pdbx_description
1 polymer ?
#
loop_
_entity_poly.entity_id
_entity_poly.type
_entity_poly.pdbx_seq_one_letter_code
_entity_poly.pdbx_strand_id
1 'polypeptide(L)'
;MSHNPGSPSPIQPLSLGNVVSAGLKLYSSHLKSYLTLASVAYLWIFVPVYGWAKCSATLALISRLAFGELVSQPESVESGRRFVNSRLWQFLIMGLLMFAIGIGLAIVIIIPFAIFAGILTGIFVASQTSGATVNPTIVLTILLLTLILLPVFIVALLWIQARFCLVEIPLAVEDNVDGTSTISRSWELTKGNVWRIAAILFVAYLITFPIQLPFTFASAIIQGIVETLAQDNPGYAILLSLLRLVITLVGAALVVPFWQSIKAVIYYDLRSRREGLGLRIRENSDQ
;
A
#
# COMPACT_ATOMS: atom_id res chain seq x y z
N MET A 1 -14.60 38.62 31.03
CA MET A 1 -14.47 38.54 29.56
C MET A 1 -14.05 37.12 29.21
N SER A 2 -14.99 36.29 28.79
CA SER A 2 -14.78 34.88 28.48
C SER A 2 -14.18 34.73 27.08
N HIS A 3 -12.95 34.19 27.00
CA HIS A 3 -12.36 33.78 25.74
C HIS A 3 -13.05 32.50 25.27
N ASN A 4 -13.81 32.62 24.19
CA ASN A 4 -14.34 31.51 23.41
C ASN A 4 -13.24 31.04 22.44
N PRO A 5 -12.63 29.85 22.59
CA PRO A 5 -11.68 29.36 21.61
C PRO A 5 -12.46 28.97 20.35
N GLY A 6 -12.05 29.59 19.24
CA GLY A 6 -12.80 29.67 17.99
C GLY A 6 -13.26 28.33 17.43
N SER A 7 -14.45 28.41 16.85
CA SER A 7 -14.94 27.56 15.78
C SER A 7 -13.83 27.16 14.79
N PRO A 8 -13.76 25.88 14.34
CA PRO A 8 -12.82 25.47 13.32
C PRO A 8 -13.10 26.20 12.00
N SER A 9 -12.17 27.06 11.60
CA SER A 9 -12.16 27.77 10.33
C SER A 9 -11.79 26.83 9.15
N PRO A 10 -12.13 27.21 7.90
CA PRO A 10 -12.59 26.29 6.86
C PRO A 10 -11.48 25.51 6.15
N ILE A 11 -11.71 24.20 5.96
CA ILE A 11 -11.20 23.29 4.91
C ILE A 11 -9.81 23.65 4.32
N GLN A 12 -8.81 23.88 5.17
CA GLN A 12 -7.45 24.01 4.68
C GLN A 12 -7.03 22.66 4.06
N PRO A 13 -6.31 22.63 2.91
CA PRO A 13 -5.64 21.42 2.44
C PRO A 13 -4.91 20.77 3.60
N LEU A 14 -5.31 19.55 4.00
CA LEU A 14 -4.50 18.76 4.93
C LEU A 14 -3.10 18.69 4.33
N SER A 15 -2.15 19.37 4.96
CA SER A 15 -0.75 19.36 4.52
C SER A 15 -0.29 17.91 4.37
N LEU A 16 0.63 17.65 3.43
CA LEU A 16 1.22 16.32 3.20
C LEU A 16 1.64 15.68 4.53
N GLY A 17 2.26 16.48 5.41
CA GLY A 17 2.66 16.06 6.76
C GLY A 17 1.47 15.73 7.67
N ASN A 18 0.40 16.53 7.64
CA ASN A 18 -0.77 16.30 8.49
C ASN A 18 -1.46 14.97 8.18
N VAL A 19 -1.52 14.57 6.90
CA VAL A 19 -2.11 13.28 6.51
C VAL A 19 -1.31 12.11 7.08
N VAL A 20 0.01 12.17 6.95
CA VAL A 20 0.92 11.12 7.42
C VAL A 20 0.95 11.07 8.95
N SER A 21 1.00 12.22 9.63
CA SER A 21 0.93 12.31 11.09
C SER A 21 -0.41 11.82 11.63
N ALA A 22 -1.53 12.14 10.97
CA ALA A 22 -2.84 11.63 11.33
C ALA A 22 -2.90 10.11 11.17
N GLY A 23 -2.39 9.57 10.04
CA GLY A 23 -2.32 8.13 9.80
C GLY A 23 -1.46 7.41 10.85
N LEU A 24 -0.31 8.00 11.22
CA LEU A 24 0.57 7.47 12.26
C LEU A 24 -0.10 7.50 13.64
N LYS A 25 -0.75 8.62 14.01
CA LYS A 25 -1.47 8.77 15.28
C LYS A 25 -2.59 7.74 15.41
N LEU A 26 -3.34 7.54 14.33
CA LEU A 26 -4.43 6.57 14.28
C LEU A 26 -3.89 5.13 14.44
N TYR A 27 -2.82 4.80 13.73
CA TYR A 27 -2.14 3.52 13.90
C TYR A 27 -1.63 3.32 15.34
N SER A 28 -0.94 4.31 15.93
CA SER A 28 -0.40 4.19 17.28
C SER A 28 -1.49 4.07 18.36
N SER A 29 -2.62 4.75 18.17
CA SER A 29 -3.74 4.70 19.11
C SER A 29 -4.41 3.32 19.19
N HIS A 30 -4.40 2.58 18.07
CA HIS A 30 -5.07 1.28 17.94
C HIS A 30 -4.11 0.14 17.60
N LEU A 31 -2.84 0.28 17.99
CA LEU A 31 -1.73 -0.57 17.56
C LEU A 31 -2.01 -2.06 17.75
N LYS A 32 -2.46 -2.48 18.93
CA LYS A 32 -2.75 -3.90 19.22
C LYS A 32 -3.86 -4.45 18.33
N SER A 33 -4.95 -3.70 18.15
CA SER A 33 -6.10 -4.12 17.35
C SER A 33 -5.72 -4.24 15.88
N TYR A 34 -5.09 -3.21 15.32
CA TYR A 34 -4.73 -3.20 13.90
C TYR A 34 -3.62 -4.21 13.58
N LEU A 35 -2.63 -4.41 14.46
CA LEU A 35 -1.62 -5.47 14.27
C LEU A 35 -2.20 -6.87 14.35
N THR A 36 -3.17 -7.10 15.23
CA THR A 36 -3.87 -8.39 15.31
C THR A 36 -4.67 -8.64 14.03
N LEU A 37 -5.41 -7.63 13.54
CA LEU A 37 -6.14 -7.71 12.28
C LEU A 37 -5.21 -7.96 11.08
N ALA A 38 -4.08 -7.24 11.01
CA ALA A 38 -3.11 -7.41 9.94
C ALA A 38 -2.47 -8.81 9.95
N SER A 39 -2.06 -9.30 11.12
CA SER A 39 -1.52 -10.66 11.27
C SER A 39 -2.53 -11.72 10.83
N VAL A 40 -3.79 -11.60 11.26
CA VAL A 40 -4.87 -12.50 10.83
C VAL A 40 -5.12 -12.41 9.33
N ALA A 41 -5.11 -11.22 8.74
CA ALA A 41 -5.28 -11.03 7.30
C ALA A 41 -4.18 -11.77 6.52
N TYR A 42 -2.93 -11.66 6.94
CA TYR A 42 -1.81 -12.34 6.30
C TYR A 42 -1.87 -13.86 6.42
N LEU A 43 -2.41 -14.42 7.51
CA LEU A 43 -2.62 -15.87 7.62
C LEU A 43 -3.62 -16.38 6.56
N TRP A 44 -4.62 -15.58 6.20
CA TRP A 44 -5.58 -15.95 5.16
C TRP A 44 -4.98 -16.02 3.75
N ILE A 45 -3.79 -15.45 3.50
CA ILE A 45 -3.18 -15.48 2.17
C ILE A 45 -2.88 -16.91 1.67
N PHE A 46 -2.67 -17.85 2.61
CA PHE A 46 -2.37 -19.24 2.32
C PHE A 46 -3.58 -20.06 1.89
N VAL A 47 -4.80 -19.56 2.11
CA VAL A 47 -6.04 -20.21 1.69
C VAL A 47 -6.47 -19.57 0.35
N PRO A 48 -6.34 -20.26 -0.79
CA PRO A 48 -6.67 -19.68 -2.08
C PRO A 48 -8.15 -19.28 -2.17
N VAL A 49 -8.44 -18.28 -3.01
CA VAL A 49 -9.79 -17.78 -3.32
C VAL A 49 -10.51 -17.19 -2.10
N TYR A 50 -11.00 -18.04 -1.19
CA TYR A 50 -11.72 -17.60 0.02
C TYR A 50 -10.81 -16.81 0.97
N GLY A 51 -9.58 -17.29 1.18
CA GLY A 51 -8.62 -16.60 2.04
C GLY A 51 -8.13 -15.29 1.44
N TRP A 52 -7.97 -15.21 0.12
CA TRP A 52 -7.67 -13.95 -0.55
C TRP A 52 -8.77 -12.91 -0.38
N ALA A 53 -10.04 -13.33 -0.54
CA ALA A 53 -11.19 -12.50 -0.25
C ALA A 53 -11.20 -12.03 1.22
N LYS A 54 -10.97 -12.95 2.16
CA LYS A 54 -10.88 -12.67 3.60
C LYS A 54 -9.72 -11.76 3.98
N CYS A 55 -8.58 -11.91 3.34
CA CYS A 55 -7.40 -11.08 3.53
C CYS A 55 -7.74 -9.64 3.10
N SER A 56 -8.20 -9.45 1.85
CA SER A 56 -8.58 -8.13 1.34
C SER A 56 -9.66 -7.46 2.19
N ALA A 57 -10.71 -8.20 2.55
CA ALA A 57 -11.74 -7.76 3.47
C ALA A 57 -11.16 -7.30 4.83
N THR A 58 -10.30 -8.11 5.45
CA THR A 58 -9.73 -7.78 6.77
C THR A 58 -8.80 -6.56 6.71
N LEU A 59 -8.08 -6.36 5.59
CA LEU A 59 -7.29 -5.15 5.39
C LEU A 59 -8.17 -3.92 5.21
N ALA A 60 -9.22 -4.03 4.40
CA ALA A 60 -10.19 -2.96 4.19
C ALA A 60 -10.96 -2.61 5.47
N LEU A 61 -11.18 -3.58 6.36
CA LEU A 61 -11.75 -3.36 7.69
C LEU A 61 -10.89 -2.39 8.53
N ILE A 62 -9.55 -2.48 8.46
CA ILE A 62 -8.68 -1.52 9.16
C ILE A 62 -8.94 -0.10 8.64
N SER A 63 -9.04 0.07 7.32
CA SER A 63 -9.36 1.37 6.73
C SER A 63 -10.76 1.89 7.09
N ARG A 64 -11.76 0.99 7.21
CA ARG A 64 -13.13 1.33 7.64
C ARG A 64 -13.14 1.82 9.09
N LEU A 65 -12.49 1.08 9.99
CA LEU A 65 -12.38 1.48 11.40
C LEU A 65 -11.66 2.82 11.54
N ALA A 66 -10.54 2.97 10.81
CA ALA A 66 -9.80 4.22 10.74
C ALA A 66 -10.66 5.38 10.20
N PHE A 67 -11.49 5.14 9.18
CA PHE A 67 -12.41 6.13 8.65
C PHE A 67 -13.51 6.50 9.65
N GLY A 68 -14.07 5.53 10.39
CA GLY A 68 -15.06 5.78 11.44
C GLY A 68 -14.54 6.71 12.54
N GLU A 69 -13.30 6.51 12.97
CA GLU A 69 -12.62 7.41 13.92
C GLU A 69 -12.52 8.85 13.39
N LEU A 70 -12.19 9.02 12.10
CA LEU A 70 -12.09 10.35 11.47
C LEU A 70 -13.43 11.06 11.33
N VAL A 71 -14.52 10.30 11.20
CA VAL A 71 -15.90 10.81 11.12
C VAL A 71 -16.53 10.97 12.52
N SER A 72 -15.78 10.68 13.59
CA SER A 72 -16.29 10.69 14.98
C SER A 72 -17.47 9.73 15.20
N GLN A 73 -17.50 8.65 14.42
CA GLN A 73 -18.45 7.54 14.55
C GLN A 73 -17.65 6.23 14.66
N PRO A 74 -17.01 5.98 15.81
CA PRO A 74 -16.19 4.79 15.98
C PRO A 74 -17.07 3.54 15.94
N GLU A 75 -16.73 2.61 15.04
CA GLU A 75 -17.42 1.33 14.92
C GLU A 75 -16.65 0.23 15.67
N SER A 76 -17.37 -0.73 16.25
CA SER A 76 -16.73 -1.90 16.85
C SER A 76 -16.14 -2.81 15.76
N VAL A 77 -15.03 -3.48 16.09
CA VAL A 77 -14.34 -4.43 15.19
C VAL A 77 -15.30 -5.53 14.72
N GLU A 78 -16.22 -5.98 15.59
CA GLU A 78 -17.18 -7.03 15.28
C GLU A 78 -18.25 -6.57 14.28
N SER A 79 -18.79 -5.36 14.47
CA SER A 79 -19.77 -4.77 13.55
C SER A 79 -19.16 -4.56 12.16
N GLY A 80 -17.99 -3.92 12.11
CA GLY A 80 -17.26 -3.71 10.85
C GLY A 80 -16.89 -5.04 10.19
N ARG A 81 -16.45 -6.04 10.97
CA ARG A 81 -16.15 -7.38 10.46
C ARG A 81 -17.39 -8.05 9.85
N ARG A 82 -18.56 -7.93 10.48
CA ARG A 82 -19.82 -8.47 9.96
C ARG A 82 -20.19 -7.84 8.63
N PHE A 83 -20.04 -6.52 8.51
CA PHE A 83 -20.30 -5.78 7.28
C PHE A 83 -19.38 -6.22 6.14
N VAL A 84 -18.06 -6.20 6.36
CA VAL A 84 -17.10 -6.54 5.30
C VAL A 84 -17.22 -8.03 4.93
N ASN A 85 -17.55 -8.90 5.90
CA ASN A 85 -17.76 -10.32 5.65
C ASN A 85 -19.02 -10.64 4.83
N SER A 86 -20.06 -9.80 4.86
CA SER A 86 -21.22 -10.01 3.97
C SER A 86 -20.89 -9.74 2.51
N ARG A 87 -19.83 -8.95 2.26
CA ARG A 87 -19.37 -8.52 0.93
C ARG A 87 -18.10 -9.23 0.45
N LEU A 88 -17.71 -10.37 1.03
CA LEU A 88 -16.45 -11.08 0.69
C LEU A 88 -16.28 -11.33 -0.81
N TRP A 89 -17.35 -11.75 -1.48
CA TRP A 89 -17.31 -12.03 -2.92
C TRP A 89 -17.11 -10.77 -3.75
N GLN A 90 -17.58 -9.61 -3.27
CA GLN A 90 -17.30 -8.32 -3.93
C GLN A 90 -15.82 -7.94 -3.77
N PHE A 91 -15.21 -8.20 -2.62
CA PHE A 91 -13.76 -8.05 -2.43
C PHE A 91 -12.96 -9.00 -3.32
N LEU A 92 -13.44 -10.23 -3.55
CA LEU A 92 -12.81 -11.16 -4.48
C LEU A 92 -12.88 -10.64 -5.92
N ILE A 93 -14.05 -10.20 -6.38
CA ILE A 93 -14.24 -9.63 -7.73
C ILE A 93 -13.35 -8.41 -7.91
N MET A 94 -13.34 -7.50 -6.93
CA MET A 94 -12.45 -6.34 -6.91
C MET A 94 -10.98 -6.76 -7.00
N GLY A 95 -10.56 -7.74 -6.20
CA GLY A 95 -9.20 -8.27 -6.19
C GLY A 95 -8.81 -8.89 -7.54
N LEU A 96 -9.70 -9.66 -8.17
CA LEU A 96 -9.48 -10.26 -9.48
C LEU A 96 -9.39 -9.19 -10.58
N LEU A 97 -10.26 -8.17 -10.54
CA LEU A 97 -10.23 -7.08 -11.52
C LEU A 97 -8.96 -6.25 -11.38
N MET A 98 -8.56 -5.93 -10.13
CA MET A 98 -7.30 -5.25 -9.83
C MET A 98 -6.09 -6.08 -10.24
N PHE A 99 -6.15 -7.40 -10.10
CA PHE A 99 -5.11 -8.30 -10.59
C PHE A 99 -4.99 -8.27 -12.11
N ALA A 100 -6.12 -8.34 -12.84
CA ALA A 100 -6.14 -8.25 -14.30
C ALA A 100 -5.61 -6.88 -14.81
N ILE A 101 -6.05 -5.79 -14.20
CA ILE A 101 -5.53 -4.43 -14.48
C ILE A 101 -4.03 -4.37 -14.17
N GLY A 102 -3.61 -4.96 -13.04
CA GLY A 102 -2.21 -5.04 -12.63
C GLY A 102 -1.32 -5.75 -13.64
N ILE A 103 -1.79 -6.87 -14.22
CA ILE A 103 -1.08 -7.56 -15.31
C ILE A 103 -0.94 -6.65 -16.53
N GLY A 104 -2.01 -5.98 -16.95
CA GLY A 104 -1.97 -5.06 -18.09
C GLY A 104 -0.96 -3.92 -17.86
N LEU A 105 -0.96 -3.31 -16.68
CA LEU A 105 -0.02 -2.26 -16.31
C LEU A 105 1.42 -2.78 -16.18
N ALA A 106 1.61 -4.00 -15.66
CA ALA A 106 2.92 -4.63 -15.60
C ALA A 106 3.50 -4.85 -17.01
N ILE A 107 2.68 -5.27 -17.97
CA ILE A 107 3.09 -5.43 -19.37
C ILE A 107 3.50 -4.09 -19.98
N VAL A 108 2.76 -3.02 -19.72
CA VAL A 108 3.02 -1.70 -20.33
C VAL A 108 4.22 -0.99 -19.69
N ILE A 109 4.48 -1.20 -18.39
CA ILE A 109 5.43 -0.37 -17.63
C ILE A 109 6.61 -1.18 -17.11
N ILE A 110 6.34 -2.33 -16.49
CA ILE A 110 7.38 -3.14 -15.86
C ILE A 110 8.19 -3.88 -16.93
N ILE A 111 7.55 -4.49 -17.94
CA ILE A 111 8.25 -5.27 -18.96
C ILE A 111 9.24 -4.42 -19.77
N PRO A 112 8.88 -3.25 -20.33
CA PRO A 112 9.84 -2.44 -21.10
C PRO A 112 11.02 -1.99 -20.24
N PHE A 113 10.76 -1.61 -18.98
CA PHE A 113 11.81 -1.23 -18.05
C PHE A 113 12.72 -2.41 -17.68
N ALA A 114 12.15 -3.60 -17.48
CA ALA A 114 12.91 -4.83 -17.20
C ALA A 114 13.76 -5.26 -18.40
N ILE A 115 13.23 -5.18 -19.62
CA ILE A 115 14.00 -5.43 -20.86
C ILE A 115 15.15 -4.43 -20.96
N PHE A 116 14.86 -3.15 -20.78
CA PHE A 116 15.87 -2.10 -20.81
C PHE A 116 16.98 -2.34 -19.77
N ALA A 117 16.60 -2.61 -18.51
CA ALA A 117 17.54 -2.94 -17.45
C ALA A 117 18.36 -4.20 -17.77
N GLY A 118 17.72 -5.26 -18.29
CA GLY A 118 18.40 -6.49 -18.69
C GLY A 118 19.41 -6.29 -19.80
N ILE A 119 19.11 -5.44 -20.79
CA ILE A 119 20.07 -5.04 -21.84
C ILE A 119 21.26 -4.31 -21.23
N LEU A 120 21.03 -3.34 -20.34
CA LEU A 120 22.12 -2.62 -19.67
C LEU A 120 23.02 -3.55 -18.85
N THR A 121 22.44 -4.46 -18.08
CA THR A 121 23.19 -5.46 -17.31
C THR A 121 23.94 -6.43 -18.24
N GLY A 122 23.34 -6.86 -19.35
CA GLY A 122 23.99 -7.72 -20.34
C GLY A 122 25.21 -7.06 -20.98
N ILE A 123 25.10 -5.78 -21.37
CA ILE A 123 26.23 -4.99 -21.89
C ILE A 123 27.34 -4.87 -20.83
N PHE A 124 26.96 -4.58 -19.58
CA PHE A 124 27.91 -4.48 -18.48
C PHE A 124 28.65 -5.80 -18.26
N VAL A 125 27.96 -6.94 -18.16
CA VAL A 125 28.58 -8.25 -17.95
C VAL A 125 29.45 -8.65 -19.13
N ALA A 126 29.00 -8.45 -20.37
CA ALA A 126 29.80 -8.73 -21.58
C ALA A 126 31.10 -7.90 -21.63
N SER A 127 31.07 -6.67 -21.11
CA SER A 127 32.27 -5.83 -20.99
C SER A 127 33.28 -6.37 -19.96
N GLN A 128 32.83 -7.14 -18.95
CA GLN A 128 33.69 -7.76 -17.93
C GLN A 128 34.30 -9.08 -18.41
N THR A 129 33.55 -9.90 -19.16
CA THR A 129 33.98 -11.24 -19.58
C THR A 129 34.99 -11.25 -20.71
N SER A 130 35.15 -10.14 -21.42
CA SER A 130 36.04 -10.02 -22.58
C SER A 130 37.52 -9.83 -22.23
N GLY A 131 37.89 -9.81 -20.93
CA GLY A 131 39.27 -9.57 -20.46
C GLY A 131 39.86 -8.19 -20.78
N ALA A 132 39.10 -7.35 -21.50
CA ALA A 132 39.40 -5.96 -21.79
C ALA A 132 39.13 -5.10 -20.54
N THR A 133 39.93 -4.04 -20.36
CA THR A 133 39.63 -3.00 -19.38
C THR A 133 38.23 -2.44 -19.66
N VAL A 134 37.39 -2.42 -18.62
CA VAL A 134 36.02 -1.89 -18.70
C VAL A 134 36.09 -0.48 -19.27
N ASN A 135 35.46 -0.25 -20.43
CA ASN A 135 35.48 1.08 -21.02
C ASN A 135 34.72 2.05 -20.10
N PRO A 136 35.39 3.04 -19.48
CA PRO A 136 34.76 3.93 -18.51
C PRO A 136 33.59 4.70 -19.12
N THR A 137 33.59 4.94 -20.43
CA THR A 137 32.49 5.58 -21.15
C THR A 137 31.21 4.75 -21.11
N ILE A 138 31.31 3.41 -21.18
CA ILE A 138 30.14 2.51 -21.12
C ILE A 138 29.53 2.56 -19.72
N VAL A 139 30.35 2.44 -18.68
CA VAL A 139 29.91 2.50 -17.28
C VAL A 139 29.24 3.84 -17.00
N LEU A 140 29.85 4.94 -17.43
CA LEU A 140 29.29 6.28 -17.25
C LEU A 140 27.95 6.46 -17.99
N THR A 141 27.84 5.92 -19.21
CA THR A 141 26.59 5.98 -19.99
C THR A 141 25.47 5.20 -19.32
N ILE A 142 25.75 3.98 -18.84
CA ILE A 142 24.78 3.15 -18.09
C ILE A 142 24.35 3.87 -16.81
N LEU A 143 25.29 4.46 -16.07
CA LEU A 143 25.02 5.20 -14.84
C LEU A 143 24.10 6.40 -15.10
N LEU A 144 24.41 7.22 -16.12
CA LEU A 144 23.61 8.39 -16.48
C LEU A 144 22.21 8.00 -16.95
N LEU A 145 22.08 6.98 -17.80
CA LEU A 145 20.78 6.47 -18.25
C LEU A 145 19.94 5.96 -17.08
N THR A 146 20.56 5.20 -16.16
CA THR A 146 19.87 4.69 -14.97
C THR A 146 19.42 5.83 -14.06
N LEU A 147 20.27 6.84 -13.85
CA LEU A 147 19.96 8.01 -13.03
C LEU A 147 18.78 8.83 -13.56
N ILE A 148 18.59 8.87 -14.88
CA ILE A 148 17.48 9.60 -15.53
C ILE A 148 16.20 8.74 -15.56
N LEU A 149 16.30 7.46 -15.93
CA LEU A 149 15.14 6.60 -16.15
C LEU A 149 14.51 6.10 -14.85
N LEU A 150 15.30 5.89 -13.80
CA LEU A 150 14.80 5.42 -12.51
C LEU A 150 13.78 6.41 -11.89
N PRO A 151 14.02 7.73 -11.80
CA PRO A 151 13.01 8.68 -11.35
C PRO A 151 11.75 8.68 -12.20
N VAL A 152 11.87 8.61 -13.53
CA VAL A 152 10.70 8.56 -14.44
C VAL A 152 9.85 7.32 -14.16
N PHE A 153 10.49 6.17 -13.96
CA PHE A 153 9.82 4.92 -13.60
C PHE A 153 9.12 5.02 -12.23
N ILE A 154 9.80 5.56 -11.21
CA ILE A 154 9.22 5.77 -9.88
C ILE A 154 8.00 6.69 -9.94
N VAL A 155 8.09 7.80 -10.68
CA VAL A 155 6.98 8.75 -10.85
C VAL A 155 5.79 8.07 -11.54
N ALA A 156 6.03 7.27 -12.58
CA ALA A 156 4.97 6.52 -13.26
C ALA A 156 4.26 5.55 -12.31
N LEU A 157 5.02 4.79 -11.50
CA LEU A 157 4.47 3.87 -10.50
C LEU A 157 3.65 4.60 -9.44
N LEU A 158 4.17 5.71 -8.87
CA LEU A 158 3.47 6.50 -7.87
C LEU A 158 2.19 7.13 -8.42
N TRP A 159 2.22 7.59 -9.67
CA TRP A 159 1.05 8.18 -10.33
C TRP A 159 -0.08 7.15 -10.48
N ILE A 160 0.25 5.94 -10.92
CA ILE A 160 -0.71 4.84 -11.04
C ILE A 160 -1.23 4.44 -9.67
N GLN A 161 -0.32 4.26 -8.72
CA GLN A 161 -0.71 3.86 -7.38
C GLN A 161 -1.62 4.90 -6.73
N ALA A 162 -1.35 6.19 -6.91
CA ALA A 162 -2.22 7.27 -6.45
C ALA A 162 -3.65 7.18 -7.00
N ARG A 163 -3.85 6.63 -8.20
CA ARG A 163 -5.18 6.42 -8.80
C ARG A 163 -5.93 5.24 -8.20
N PHE A 164 -5.22 4.17 -7.87
CA PHE A 164 -5.81 2.90 -7.40
C PHE A 164 -5.69 2.68 -5.89
N CYS A 165 -5.06 3.60 -5.14
CA CYS A 165 -4.81 3.44 -3.71
C CYS A 165 -6.09 3.28 -2.88
N LEU A 166 -7.20 3.89 -3.31
CA LEU A 166 -8.44 3.96 -2.53
C LEU A 166 -9.45 2.88 -2.91
N VAL A 167 -9.14 1.98 -3.84
CA VAL A 167 -10.11 1.02 -4.43
C VAL A 167 -10.83 0.16 -3.37
N GLU A 168 -10.18 -0.17 -2.26
CA GLU A 168 -10.76 -1.03 -1.21
C GLU A 168 -11.70 -0.29 -0.24
N ILE A 169 -11.58 1.05 -0.14
CA ILE A 169 -12.25 1.84 0.91
C ILE A 169 -13.72 2.12 0.57
N PRO A 170 -14.11 2.55 -0.65
CA PRO A 170 -15.52 2.73 -1.00
C PRO A 170 -16.30 1.43 -0.82
N LEU A 171 -15.74 0.29 -1.22
CA LEU A 171 -16.37 -1.02 -1.01
C LEU A 171 -16.54 -1.39 0.47
N ALA A 172 -15.62 -0.94 1.32
CA ALA A 172 -15.66 -1.21 2.76
C ALA A 172 -16.54 -0.21 3.53
N VAL A 173 -16.83 0.98 2.99
CA VAL A 173 -17.49 2.08 3.71
C VAL A 173 -18.86 2.42 3.13
N GLU A 174 -19.03 2.37 1.82
CA GLU A 174 -20.26 2.78 1.14
C GLU A 174 -21.19 1.57 0.91
N ASP A 175 -22.49 1.75 1.13
CA ASP A 175 -23.46 0.66 0.98
C ASP A 175 -23.78 0.32 -0.48
N ASN A 176 -23.69 1.30 -1.38
CA ASN A 176 -24.15 1.22 -2.76
C ASN A 176 -23.02 0.98 -3.77
N VAL A 177 -21.88 0.44 -3.31
CA VAL A 177 -20.71 0.20 -4.15
C VAL A 177 -20.44 -1.30 -4.25
N ASP A 178 -20.28 -1.76 -5.49
CA ASP A 178 -19.91 -3.12 -5.84
C ASP A 178 -18.41 -3.22 -6.20
N GLY A 179 -17.92 -4.46 -6.33
CA GLY A 179 -16.51 -4.75 -6.58
C GLY A 179 -15.94 -4.18 -7.89
N THR A 180 -16.77 -3.88 -8.89
CA THR A 180 -16.35 -3.23 -10.14
C THR A 180 -16.49 -1.71 -10.06
N SER A 181 -17.61 -1.21 -9.52
CA SER A 181 -17.88 0.23 -9.41
C SER A 181 -16.91 0.93 -8.45
N THR A 182 -16.36 0.22 -7.46
CA THR A 182 -15.37 0.77 -6.53
C THR A 182 -14.09 1.27 -7.23
N ILE A 183 -13.73 0.67 -8.38
CA ILE A 183 -12.57 1.09 -9.16
C ILE A 183 -12.83 2.41 -9.88
N SER A 184 -14.00 2.55 -10.51
CA SER A 184 -14.43 3.84 -11.11
C SER A 184 -14.53 4.92 -10.05
N ARG A 185 -15.09 4.58 -8.89
CA ARG A 185 -15.22 5.47 -7.73
C ARG A 185 -13.86 5.97 -7.26
N SER A 186 -12.87 5.08 -7.10
CA SER A 186 -11.49 5.47 -6.76
C SER A 186 -10.90 6.42 -7.82
N TRP A 187 -11.14 6.16 -9.09
CA TRP A 187 -10.64 7.01 -10.18
C TRP A 187 -11.24 8.42 -10.16
N GLU A 188 -12.54 8.53 -9.91
CA GLU A 188 -13.27 9.80 -9.81
C GLU A 188 -12.81 10.62 -8.60
N LEU A 189 -12.67 9.98 -7.44
CA LEU A 189 -12.24 10.65 -6.21
C LEU A 189 -10.81 11.20 -6.33
N THR A 190 -9.91 10.44 -6.96
CA THR A 190 -8.50 10.82 -7.12
C THR A 190 -8.26 11.85 -8.23
N LYS A 191 -9.25 12.10 -9.11
CA LYS A 191 -9.14 13.07 -10.21
C LYS A 191 -8.77 14.46 -9.67
N GLY A 192 -7.88 15.19 -10.35
CA GLY A 192 -7.46 16.54 -9.94
C GLY A 192 -6.49 16.63 -8.74
N ASN A 193 -6.33 15.57 -7.94
CA ASN A 193 -5.46 15.56 -6.76
C ASN A 193 -4.34 14.50 -6.80
N VAL A 194 -4.11 13.86 -7.95
CA VAL A 194 -3.19 12.71 -8.11
C VAL A 194 -1.79 13.02 -7.61
N TRP A 195 -1.23 14.19 -7.94
CA TRP A 195 0.12 14.58 -7.53
C TRP A 195 0.26 14.77 -6.01
N ARG A 196 -0.78 15.30 -5.36
CA ARG A 196 -0.82 15.43 -3.90
C ARG A 196 -0.87 14.05 -3.25
N ILE A 197 -1.70 13.15 -3.77
CA ILE A 197 -1.77 11.76 -3.31
C ILE A 197 -0.42 11.06 -3.51
N ALA A 198 0.19 11.19 -4.70
CA ALA A 198 1.49 10.62 -5.01
C ALA A 198 2.59 11.12 -4.05
N ALA A 199 2.59 12.41 -3.70
CA ALA A 199 3.50 12.96 -2.70
C ALA A 199 3.26 12.38 -1.29
N ILE A 200 2.00 12.18 -0.87
CA ILE A 200 1.67 11.52 0.40
C ILE A 200 2.18 10.08 0.39
N LEU A 201 1.94 9.33 -0.69
CA LEU A 201 2.42 7.96 -0.84
C LEU A 201 3.95 7.90 -0.83
N PHE A 202 4.62 8.84 -1.49
CA PHE A 202 6.07 8.93 -1.49
C PHE A 202 6.63 9.15 -0.07
N VAL A 203 6.05 10.06 0.70
CA VAL A 203 6.44 10.26 2.11
C VAL A 203 6.14 9.02 2.95
N ALA A 204 5.00 8.36 2.73
CA ALA A 204 4.68 7.10 3.40
C ALA A 204 5.70 5.98 3.08
N TYR A 205 6.15 5.90 1.83
CA TYR A 205 7.24 5.01 1.43
C TYR A 205 8.54 5.35 2.13
N LEU A 206 8.90 6.64 2.21
CA LEU A 206 10.13 7.08 2.89
C LEU A 206 10.14 6.71 4.38
N ILE A 207 8.98 6.73 5.04
CA ILE A 207 8.83 6.33 6.45
C ILE A 207 8.87 4.81 6.61
N THR A 208 8.20 4.06 5.72
CA THR A 208 8.09 2.61 5.84
C THR A 208 9.33 1.86 5.35
N PHE A 209 10.10 2.45 4.44
CA PHE A 209 11.33 1.87 3.90
C PHE A 209 12.35 1.47 4.97
N PRO A 210 12.81 2.36 5.89
CA PRO A 210 13.78 1.98 6.91
C PRO A 210 13.25 0.93 7.88
N ILE A 211 11.94 0.90 8.14
CA ILE A 211 11.30 -0.09 9.00
C ILE A 211 11.38 -1.49 8.39
N GLN A 212 11.35 -1.60 7.06
CA GLN A 212 11.43 -2.89 6.35
C GLN A 212 12.85 -3.40 6.14
N LEU A 213 13.88 -2.56 6.28
CA LEU A 213 15.27 -2.95 6.04
C LEU A 213 15.72 -4.14 6.90
N PRO A 214 15.50 -4.19 8.22
CA PRO A 214 15.95 -5.32 9.04
C PRO A 214 15.33 -6.65 8.59
N PHE A 215 14.04 -6.65 8.26
CA PHE A 215 13.33 -7.84 7.78
C PHE A 215 13.85 -8.28 6.41
N THR A 216 14.14 -7.32 5.53
CA THR A 216 14.68 -7.59 4.19
C THR A 216 16.08 -8.18 4.28
N PHE A 217 16.97 -7.60 5.09
CA PHE A 217 18.32 -8.12 5.30
C PHE A 217 18.30 -9.49 5.97
N ALA A 218 17.48 -9.69 7.00
CA ALA A 218 17.31 -11.00 7.63
C ALA A 218 16.82 -12.06 6.64
N SER A 219 15.80 -11.73 5.83
CA SER A 219 15.30 -12.61 4.77
C SER A 219 16.38 -12.94 3.72
N ALA A 220 17.19 -11.95 3.32
CA ALA A 220 18.25 -12.13 2.33
C ALA A 220 19.39 -13.02 2.85
N ILE A 221 19.81 -12.84 4.11
CA ILE A 221 20.82 -13.69 4.76
C ILE A 221 20.33 -15.14 4.80
N ILE A 222 19.09 -15.37 5.25
CA ILE A 222 18.50 -16.71 5.30
C ILE A 222 18.41 -17.31 3.91
N GLN A 223 18.04 -16.53 2.89
CA GLN A 223 18.01 -17.01 1.51
C GLN A 223 19.40 -17.47 1.04
N GLY A 224 20.46 -16.70 1.29
CA GLY A 224 21.82 -17.09 0.93
C GLY A 224 22.28 -18.38 1.63
N ILE A 225 21.87 -18.59 2.88
CA ILE A 225 22.11 -19.85 3.61
C ILE A 225 21.30 -21.00 2.99
N VAL A 226 20.02 -20.78 2.65
CA VAL A 226 19.18 -21.80 2.02
C VAL A 226 19.77 -22.26 0.69
N GLU A 227 20.27 -21.34 -0.13
CA GLU A 227 20.85 -21.64 -1.44
C GLU A 227 22.10 -22.52 -1.35
N THR A 228 22.92 -22.35 -0.31
CA THR A 228 24.10 -23.20 -0.09
C THR A 228 23.74 -24.57 0.50
N LEU A 229 22.81 -24.62 1.47
CA LEU A 229 22.43 -25.86 2.17
C LEU A 229 21.43 -26.74 1.42
N ALA A 230 20.70 -26.19 0.44
CA ALA A 230 19.70 -26.95 -0.32
C ALA A 230 20.29 -28.14 -1.09
N GLN A 231 21.58 -28.10 -1.44
CA GLN A 231 22.28 -29.18 -2.14
C GLN A 231 22.56 -30.38 -1.21
N ASP A 232 22.84 -30.12 0.06
CA ASP A 232 23.31 -31.15 1.00
C ASP A 232 22.19 -31.71 1.87
N ASN A 233 21.22 -30.87 2.29
CA ASN A 233 20.19 -31.25 3.27
C ASN A 233 18.84 -30.58 2.98
N PRO A 234 17.97 -31.20 2.16
CA PRO A 234 16.72 -30.56 1.73
C PRO A 234 15.76 -30.27 2.90
N GLY A 235 15.78 -31.08 3.97
CA GLY A 235 14.93 -30.86 5.15
C GLY A 235 15.24 -29.56 5.90
N TYR A 236 16.52 -29.21 6.03
CA TYR A 236 16.94 -27.98 6.69
C TYR A 236 16.64 -26.74 5.83
N ALA A 237 16.79 -26.86 4.52
CA ALA A 237 16.43 -25.80 3.57
C ALA A 237 14.94 -25.45 3.62
N ILE A 238 14.04 -26.44 3.78
CA ILE A 238 12.60 -26.22 3.95
C ILE A 238 12.33 -25.43 5.25
N LEU A 239 12.93 -25.86 6.36
CA LEU A 239 12.74 -25.19 7.67
C LEU A 239 13.18 -23.72 7.61
N LEU A 240 14.34 -23.44 7.04
CA LEU A 240 14.83 -22.07 6.87
C LEU A 240 13.97 -21.25 5.89
N SER A 241 13.43 -21.88 4.85
CA SER A 241 12.48 -21.21 3.95
C SER A 241 11.18 -20.81 4.65
N LEU A 242 10.67 -21.66 5.54
CA LEU A 242 9.52 -21.33 6.39
C LEU A 242 9.86 -20.18 7.36
N LEU A 243 11.04 -20.20 7.97
CA LEU A 243 11.50 -19.09 8.83
C LEU A 243 11.59 -17.77 8.07
N ARG A 244 12.18 -17.78 6.86
CA ARG A 244 12.25 -16.62 5.96
C ARG A 244 10.87 -16.07 5.65
N LEU A 245 9.91 -16.97 5.35
CA LEU A 245 8.52 -16.60 5.07
C LEU A 245 7.89 -15.93 6.30
N VAL A 246 8.07 -16.48 7.50
CA VAL A 246 7.56 -15.87 8.75
C VAL A 246 8.13 -14.47 8.97
N ILE A 247 9.44 -14.28 8.82
CA ILE A 247 10.09 -12.96 8.96
C ILE A 247 9.51 -11.95 7.97
N THR A 248 9.29 -12.38 6.72
CA THR A 248 8.70 -11.54 5.68
C THR A 248 7.27 -11.13 6.03
N LEU A 249 6.45 -12.08 6.51
CA LEU A 249 5.07 -11.80 6.93
C LEU A 249 5.01 -10.87 8.14
N VAL A 250 5.89 -11.03 9.12
CA VAL A 250 5.96 -10.16 10.30
C VAL A 250 6.30 -8.72 9.88
N GLY A 251 7.31 -8.53 9.02
CA GLY A 251 7.65 -7.21 8.48
C GLY A 251 6.50 -6.57 7.71
N ALA A 252 5.78 -7.36 6.91
CA ALA A 252 4.61 -6.88 6.18
C ALA A 252 3.43 -6.50 7.11
N ALA A 253 3.11 -7.36 8.08
CA ALA A 253 2.05 -7.14 9.08
C ALA A 253 2.29 -5.89 9.93
N LEU A 254 3.55 -5.54 10.21
CA LEU A 254 3.91 -4.35 10.96
C LEU A 254 3.58 -3.05 10.22
N VAL A 255 3.69 -3.05 8.90
CA VAL A 255 3.61 -1.84 8.06
C VAL A 255 2.22 -1.64 7.46
N VAL A 256 1.47 -2.70 7.21
CA VAL A 256 0.14 -2.60 6.58
C VAL A 256 -0.86 -1.72 7.33
N PRO A 257 -1.01 -1.80 8.67
CA PRO A 257 -1.90 -0.91 9.41
C PRO A 257 -1.66 0.58 9.12
N PHE A 258 -0.40 0.98 8.99
CA PHE A 258 -0.05 2.37 8.65
C PHE A 258 -0.55 2.77 7.26
N TRP A 259 -0.39 1.89 6.27
CA TRP A 259 -0.95 2.12 4.92
C TRP A 259 -2.47 2.22 4.92
N GLN A 260 -3.16 1.37 5.68
CA GLN A 260 -4.62 1.38 5.78
C GLN A 260 -5.13 2.66 6.47
N SER A 261 -4.44 3.14 7.50
CA SER A 261 -4.76 4.42 8.15
C SER A 261 -4.55 5.62 7.20
N ILE A 262 -3.44 5.66 6.45
CA ILE A 262 -3.19 6.73 5.46
C ILE A 262 -4.28 6.76 4.40
N LYS A 263 -4.64 5.60 3.87
CA LYS A 263 -5.73 5.41 2.92
C LYS A 263 -7.05 6.00 3.43
N ALA A 264 -7.40 5.71 4.69
CA ALA A 264 -8.60 6.26 5.33
C ALA A 264 -8.56 7.80 5.44
N VAL A 265 -7.42 8.38 5.80
CA VAL A 265 -7.26 9.84 5.89
C VAL A 265 -7.37 10.51 4.52
N ILE A 266 -6.74 9.94 3.49
CA ILE A 266 -6.85 10.45 2.11
C ILE A 266 -8.31 10.37 1.64
N TYR A 267 -8.99 9.27 1.92
CA TYR A 267 -10.39 9.08 1.56
C TYR A 267 -11.29 10.12 2.22
N TYR A 268 -11.11 10.34 3.53
CA TYR A 268 -11.81 11.38 4.27
C TYR A 268 -11.57 12.79 3.68
N ASP A 269 -10.32 13.16 3.40
CA ASP A 269 -9.99 14.48 2.82
C ASP A 269 -10.66 14.69 1.46
N LEU A 270 -10.61 13.69 0.59
CA LEU A 270 -11.20 13.79 -0.75
C LEU A 270 -12.73 13.86 -0.70
N ARG A 271 -13.36 13.07 0.17
CA ARG A 271 -14.82 13.04 0.31
C ARG A 271 -15.35 14.30 0.98
N SER A 272 -14.64 14.82 1.99
CA SER A 272 -14.96 16.11 2.61
C SER A 272 -14.95 17.26 1.59
N ARG A 273 -13.96 17.27 0.68
CA ARG A 273 -13.83 18.31 -0.37
C ARG A 273 -14.84 18.15 -1.51
N ARG A 274 -15.00 16.95 -2.05
CA ARG A 274 -15.81 16.71 -3.26
C ARG A 274 -17.29 16.60 -2.96
N GLU A 275 -17.64 16.07 -1.78
CA GLU A 275 -19.02 15.69 -1.46
C GLU A 275 -19.59 16.47 -0.28
N GLY A 276 -18.80 17.38 0.32
CA GLY A 276 -19.22 18.16 1.46
C GLY A 276 -19.48 17.31 2.71
N LEU A 277 -18.83 16.15 2.85
CA LEU A 277 -19.05 15.23 3.97
C LEU A 277 -18.90 15.92 5.33
N GLY A 278 -17.95 16.86 5.47
CA GLY A 278 -17.78 17.63 6.70
C GLY A 278 -19.01 18.49 7.06
N LEU A 279 -19.78 18.96 6.08
CA LEU A 279 -21.03 19.70 6.32
C LEU A 279 -22.12 18.79 6.86
N ARG A 280 -22.27 17.60 6.25
CA ARG A 280 -23.27 16.60 6.66
C ARG A 280 -23.03 16.07 8.07
N ILE A 281 -21.77 15.87 8.45
CA ILE A 281 -21.42 15.42 9.81
C ILE A 281 -21.82 16.48 10.85
N ARG A 282 -21.57 17.75 10.55
CA ARG A 282 -21.92 18.86 11.46
C ARG A 282 -23.43 19.05 11.60
N GLU A 283 -24.16 18.95 10.49
CA GLU A 283 -25.63 19.02 10.51
C GLU A 283 -26.24 17.89 11.35
N ASN A 284 -25.68 16.68 11.28
CA ASN A 284 -26.12 15.55 12.08
C ASN A 284 -25.68 15.61 13.55
N SER A 285 -24.64 16.37 13.90
CA SER A 285 -24.21 16.56 15.30
C SER A 285 -24.97 17.67 16.02
N ASP A 286 -25.56 18.59 15.25
CA ASP A 286 -26.35 19.71 15.76
C ASP A 286 -27.85 19.35 15.93
N GLN A 287 -28.28 18.16 15.49
CA GLN A 287 -29.60 17.55 15.74
C GLN A 287 -29.59 16.63 16.95
#